data_AF-A0A6G1DHC7-F1
#
_entry.id   AF-A0A6G1DHC7-F1
#
_cell.length_a   1.000
_cell.length_b   1.000
_cell.length_c   1.000
_cell.angle_alpha   90.00
_cell.angle_beta   90.00
_cell.angle_gamma   90.00
#
_symmetry.space_group_name_H-M   'P 1'
#
loop_
_entity.id
_entity.type
_entity.pdbx_description
1 polymer ?
#
loop_
_entity_poly.entity_id
_entity_poly.type
_entity_poly.pdbx_seq_one_letter_code
_entity_poly.pdbx_strand_id
1 'polypeptide(L)'
;MTSRRRGGGAIAWDGNWARRILEIIYGHYKKALDALPLEDIPALAPRLLHAGVCFGFADPVTNIVANTLLFECEGQDGDPALLFDCEGQDGDPNGGGKKRKRKRNPSESGGGDANSRVTRDEVLSKIIAGDGPSPPETRTIAERSFYGLVGFLISYFRFLSTWDALRYLYLARADLLVAVRLVQDDRCCRRKEQLRIRSHTVRAALKCAAYSSRQPNIDAFLTGSSALVSHLNIITHKTFSVTEPQCRLSVQDIYWLSGLLHKPLKLKKSDRPMDFAAQRFRHLDMDASIGKVPAGRLAESLRGILLDRIHTYYLKAVSRLPMKDFRTRHHSSLLKAGYCYGPFNPVSNIIVNTIWYDAMFPPSENFEVDMINTLRHVESRSLNGLTAFLSASIPDLSEHGAMIYLIKNNLNICNVIKMARQEGYDISVCDDSAYKAAMDAAYHPKPEEYMEFVMQTLPVVRSAVSD
;
A
#
# COMPACT_ATOMS: atom_id res chain seq x y z
N MET A 1 39.39 -30.44 -3.64
CA MET A 1 38.53 -30.07 -2.49
C MET A 1 38.07 -28.64 -2.65
N THR A 2 36.79 -28.50 -2.99
CA THR A 2 36.06 -27.26 -3.23
C THR A 2 35.66 -26.59 -1.92
N SER A 3 35.89 -25.28 -1.79
CA SER A 3 35.19 -24.43 -0.82
C SER A 3 34.77 -23.13 -1.50
N ARG A 4 33.53 -23.15 -2.02
CA ARG A 4 32.78 -21.97 -2.47
C ARG A 4 32.50 -21.06 -1.28
N ARG A 5 33.10 -19.88 -1.22
CA ARG A 5 32.56 -18.76 -0.44
C ARG A 5 31.51 -18.04 -1.29
N ARG A 6 30.23 -18.27 -0.97
CA ARG A 6 29.12 -17.41 -1.40
C ARG A 6 29.34 -16.05 -0.75
N GLY A 7 29.78 -15.07 -1.54
CA GLY A 7 29.71 -13.67 -1.17
C GLY A 7 28.26 -13.22 -1.26
N GLY A 8 27.57 -13.14 -0.12
CA GLY A 8 26.34 -12.36 -0.01
C GLY A 8 26.71 -10.91 -0.24
N GLY A 9 26.39 -10.38 -1.43
CA GLY A 9 26.61 -8.99 -1.77
C GLY A 9 25.84 -8.11 -0.79
N ALA A 10 26.55 -7.33 0.01
CA ALA A 10 25.95 -6.28 0.81
C ALA A 10 25.18 -5.35 -0.14
N ILE A 11 23.87 -5.22 0.07
CA ILE A 11 23.00 -4.34 -0.72
C ILE A 11 23.50 -2.90 -0.50
N ALA A 12 24.28 -2.38 -1.45
CA ALA A 12 24.66 -0.98 -1.46
C ALA A 12 23.39 -0.14 -1.68
N TRP A 13 23.08 0.74 -0.72
CA TRP A 13 21.95 1.67 -0.70
C TRP A 13 22.25 2.90 -1.58
N ASP A 14 22.68 2.69 -2.82
CA ASP A 14 23.18 3.71 -3.77
C ASP A 14 22.11 4.63 -4.37
N GLY A 15 20.84 4.49 -3.96
CA GLY A 15 19.73 5.31 -4.43
C GLY A 15 19.12 4.87 -5.77
N ASN A 16 19.66 3.85 -6.43
CA ASN A 16 19.19 3.42 -7.76
C ASN A 16 18.06 2.38 -7.71
N TRP A 17 17.11 2.54 -6.78
CA TRP A 17 16.03 1.58 -6.58
C TRP A 17 15.13 1.43 -7.81
N ALA A 18 14.82 2.53 -8.48
CA ALA A 18 13.94 2.51 -9.65
C ALA A 18 14.48 1.59 -10.75
N ARG A 19 15.77 1.68 -11.10
CA ARG A 19 16.40 0.81 -12.09
C ARG A 19 16.37 -0.65 -11.68
N ARG A 20 16.76 -0.96 -10.44
CA ARG A 20 16.76 -2.35 -9.92
C ARG A 20 15.36 -2.96 -9.88
N ILE A 21 14.34 -2.17 -9.54
CA ILE A 21 12.94 -2.62 -9.57
C ILE A 21 12.48 -2.86 -11.01
N LEU A 22 12.84 -1.97 -11.96
CA LEU A 22 12.55 -2.15 -13.37
C LEU A 22 13.20 -3.43 -13.93
N GLU A 23 14.45 -3.73 -13.58
CA GLU A 23 15.12 -4.99 -13.94
C GLU A 23 14.34 -6.22 -13.45
N ILE A 24 13.81 -6.16 -12.22
CA ILE A 24 12.95 -7.22 -11.67
C ILE A 24 11.63 -7.32 -12.46
N ILE A 25 11.01 -6.19 -12.78
CA ILE A 25 9.76 -6.14 -13.56
C ILE A 25 9.99 -6.70 -14.97
N TYR A 26 11.10 -6.38 -15.64
CA TYR A 26 11.46 -6.95 -16.94
C TYR A 26 11.56 -8.49 -16.86
N GLY A 27 12.11 -9.02 -15.78
CA GLY A 27 12.15 -10.46 -15.52
C GLY A 27 10.75 -11.08 -15.44
N HIS A 28 9.77 -10.40 -14.83
CA HIS A 28 8.38 -10.87 -14.80
C HIS A 28 7.72 -10.83 -16.18
N TYR A 29 7.96 -9.78 -16.96
CA TYR A 29 7.47 -9.69 -18.34
C TYR A 29 8.05 -10.77 -19.23
N LYS A 30 9.36 -11.06 -19.11
CA LYS A 30 9.98 -12.16 -19.84
C LYS A 30 9.29 -13.50 -19.55
N LYS A 31 9.06 -13.81 -18.27
CA LYS A 31 8.33 -15.02 -17.86
C LYS A 31 6.90 -15.06 -18.42
N ALA A 32 6.20 -13.93 -18.43
CA ALA A 32 4.85 -13.86 -19.01
C ALA A 32 4.87 -14.11 -20.52
N LEU A 33 5.83 -13.53 -21.26
CA LEU A 33 6.00 -13.76 -22.69
C LEU A 33 6.40 -15.21 -23.03
N ASP A 34 7.22 -15.82 -22.18
CA ASP A 34 7.60 -17.24 -22.32
C ASP A 34 6.40 -18.17 -22.08
N ALA A 35 5.46 -17.77 -21.22
CA ALA A 35 4.23 -18.52 -20.93
C ALA A 35 3.14 -18.34 -21.99
N LEU A 36 3.06 -17.18 -22.66
CA LEU A 36 1.98 -16.89 -23.63
C LEU A 36 2.21 -17.56 -24.99
N PRO A 37 1.17 -18.15 -25.61
CA PRO A 37 1.24 -18.75 -26.95
C PRO A 37 1.14 -17.67 -28.04
N LEU A 38 2.12 -16.77 -28.12
CA LEU A 38 2.11 -15.65 -29.08
C LEU A 38 2.19 -16.10 -30.55
N GLU A 39 2.73 -17.29 -30.80
CA GLU A 39 2.80 -17.88 -32.14
C GLU A 39 1.41 -18.31 -32.63
N ASP A 40 0.59 -18.86 -31.72
CA ASP A 40 -0.77 -19.32 -32.02
C ASP A 40 -1.80 -18.19 -31.93
N ILE A 41 -1.59 -17.22 -31.02
CA ILE A 41 -2.48 -16.07 -30.82
C ILE A 41 -1.67 -14.75 -30.83
N PRO A 42 -1.25 -14.27 -32.02
CA PRO A 42 -0.44 -13.05 -32.14
C PRO A 42 -1.10 -11.80 -31.57
N ALA A 43 -2.44 -11.78 -31.49
CA ALA A 43 -3.21 -10.67 -30.91
C ALA A 43 -2.93 -10.42 -29.42
N LEU A 44 -2.33 -11.39 -28.70
CA LEU A 44 -1.94 -11.21 -27.30
C LEU A 44 -0.79 -10.20 -27.12
N ALA A 45 0.10 -10.09 -28.11
CA ALA A 45 1.25 -9.17 -28.04
C ALA A 45 0.84 -7.69 -27.93
N PRO A 46 0.01 -7.12 -28.84
CA PRO A 46 -0.44 -5.74 -28.71
C PRO A 46 -1.32 -5.53 -27.47
N ARG A 47 -2.13 -6.51 -27.05
CA ARG A 47 -2.92 -6.43 -25.82
C ARG A 47 -2.03 -6.31 -24.58
N LEU A 48 -0.96 -7.10 -24.50
CA LEU A 48 -0.01 -7.06 -23.39
C LEU A 48 0.69 -5.71 -23.31
N LEU A 49 1.20 -5.20 -24.44
CA LEU A 49 1.87 -3.90 -24.49
C LEU A 49 0.93 -2.75 -24.11
N HIS A 50 -0.37 -2.90 -24.36
CA HIS A 50 -1.35 -1.86 -24.07
C HIS A 50 -1.90 -1.91 -22.65
N ALA A 51 -2.19 -3.10 -22.10
CA ALA A 51 -2.92 -3.25 -20.84
C ALA A 51 -2.30 -4.25 -19.84
N GLY A 52 -1.30 -5.04 -20.22
CA GLY A 52 -0.72 -6.11 -19.39
C GLY A 52 0.15 -5.64 -18.23
N VAL A 53 -0.39 -4.85 -17.29
CA VAL A 53 0.34 -4.41 -16.09
C VAL A 53 0.59 -5.55 -15.10
N CYS A 54 1.68 -5.48 -14.32
CA CYS A 54 2.09 -6.56 -13.41
C CYS A 54 1.51 -6.47 -11.99
N PHE A 55 0.64 -5.49 -11.72
CA PHE A 55 0.02 -5.32 -10.41
C PHE A 55 -1.45 -5.74 -10.41
N GLY A 56 -1.93 -6.12 -9.24
CA GLY A 56 -3.24 -6.73 -9.05
C GLY A 56 -3.25 -7.59 -7.78
N PHE A 57 -4.14 -8.57 -7.72
CA PHE A 57 -4.28 -9.46 -6.56
C PHE A 57 -3.60 -10.82 -6.73
N ALA A 58 -2.94 -11.10 -7.86
CA ALA A 58 -2.11 -12.30 -8.04
C ALA A 58 -0.61 -11.97 -7.90
N ASP A 59 0.26 -12.96 -8.15
CA ASP A 59 1.68 -12.69 -8.37
C ASP A 59 1.91 -11.87 -9.67
N PRO A 60 3.08 -11.24 -9.84
CA PRO A 60 3.33 -10.36 -10.97
C PRO A 60 3.09 -10.99 -12.35
N VAL A 61 3.44 -12.25 -12.56
CA VAL A 61 3.32 -12.91 -13.87
C VAL A 61 1.86 -13.22 -14.17
N THR A 62 1.14 -13.79 -13.19
CA THR A 62 -0.31 -14.02 -13.32
C THR A 62 -1.08 -12.73 -13.57
N ASN A 63 -0.71 -11.61 -12.93
CA ASN A 63 -1.34 -10.31 -13.19
C ASN A 63 -1.08 -9.85 -14.64
N ILE A 64 0.14 -9.99 -15.17
CA ILE A 64 0.45 -9.60 -16.56
C ILE A 64 -0.45 -10.38 -17.53
N VAL A 65 -0.55 -11.70 -17.37
CA VAL A 65 -1.39 -12.56 -18.22
C VAL A 65 -2.86 -12.17 -18.07
N ALA A 66 -3.40 -12.10 -16.85
CA ALA A 66 -4.81 -11.79 -16.61
C ALA A 66 -5.19 -10.41 -17.18
N ASN A 67 -4.39 -9.38 -16.93
CA ASN A 67 -4.64 -8.03 -17.43
C ASN A 67 -4.52 -7.93 -18.96
N THR A 68 -3.68 -8.76 -19.58
CA THR A 68 -3.63 -8.89 -21.04
C THR A 68 -4.93 -9.47 -21.60
N LEU A 69 -5.52 -10.47 -20.93
CA LEU A 69 -6.75 -11.13 -21.36
C LEU A 69 -8.00 -10.28 -21.14
N LEU A 70 -8.02 -9.45 -20.09
CA LEU A 70 -9.12 -8.54 -19.78
C LEU A 70 -9.29 -7.39 -20.78
N PHE A 71 -8.26 -7.13 -21.59
CA PHE A 71 -8.29 -6.05 -22.57
C PHE A 71 -8.78 -6.55 -23.92
N GLU A 72 -9.92 -6.01 -24.35
CA GLU A 72 -10.46 -6.19 -25.70
C GLU A 72 -10.00 -5.03 -26.58
N CYS A 73 -9.37 -5.32 -27.73
CA CYS A 73 -9.06 -4.29 -28.71
C CYS A 73 -10.34 -3.87 -29.44
N GLU A 74 -10.71 -2.59 -29.37
CA GLU A 74 -11.72 -2.02 -30.27
C GLU A 74 -11.17 -2.06 -31.71
N GLY A 75 -11.88 -2.75 -32.62
CA GLY A 75 -11.55 -2.76 -34.06
C GLY A 75 -11.53 -4.11 -34.78
N GLN A 76 -11.85 -5.23 -34.11
CA GLN A 76 -12.27 -6.44 -34.83
C GLN A 76 -13.80 -6.47 -34.86
N ASP A 77 -14.40 -6.00 -35.96
CA ASP A 77 -15.78 -6.31 -36.38
C ASP A 77 -15.87 -7.81 -36.76
N GLY A 78 -15.44 -8.68 -35.85
CA GLY A 78 -15.65 -10.11 -35.86
C GLY A 78 -16.56 -10.41 -34.69
N ASP A 79 -17.77 -10.87 -35.02
CA ASP A 79 -18.82 -11.26 -34.08
C ASP A 79 -18.23 -11.99 -32.84
N PRO A 80 -18.52 -11.55 -31.59
CA PRO A 80 -18.11 -12.26 -30.37
C PRO A 80 -18.61 -13.72 -30.33
N ALA A 81 -19.57 -14.07 -31.19
CA ALA A 81 -20.14 -15.40 -31.34
C ALA A 81 -19.16 -16.48 -31.82
N LEU A 82 -18.09 -16.15 -32.57
CA LEU A 82 -17.15 -17.18 -33.06
C LEU A 82 -16.18 -17.72 -31.99
N LEU A 83 -16.23 -17.18 -30.76
CA LEU A 83 -15.49 -17.69 -29.61
C LEU A 83 -16.31 -18.65 -28.74
N PHE A 84 -17.58 -18.88 -29.06
CA PHE A 84 -18.52 -19.64 -28.23
C PHE A 84 -19.46 -20.54 -29.05
N ASP A 85 -18.96 -21.31 -30.01
CA ASP A 85 -19.77 -22.39 -30.61
C ASP A 85 -18.97 -23.69 -30.71
N CYS A 86 -19.14 -24.54 -29.70
CA CYS A 86 -18.80 -25.97 -29.75
C CYS A 86 -19.97 -26.76 -29.14
N GLU A 87 -21.18 -26.61 -29.68
CA GLU A 87 -22.27 -27.56 -29.46
C GLU A 87 -23.07 -27.76 -30.75
N GLY A 88 -23.14 -29.03 -31.22
CA GLY A 88 -24.30 -29.61 -31.90
C GLY A 88 -24.59 -29.24 -33.37
N GLN A 89 -24.56 -30.26 -34.23
CA GLN A 89 -25.10 -30.29 -35.60
C GLN A 89 -26.60 -29.94 -35.68
N ASP A 90 -27.04 -29.23 -36.72
CA ASP A 90 -27.81 -29.75 -37.88
C ASP A 90 -28.27 -28.60 -38.80
N GLY A 91 -28.33 -28.87 -40.11
CA GLY A 91 -28.32 -27.87 -41.19
C GLY A 91 -29.66 -27.24 -41.61
N ASP A 92 -29.55 -26.22 -42.48
CA ASP A 92 -30.24 -26.09 -43.79
C ASP A 92 -29.89 -24.71 -44.42
N PRO A 93 -29.53 -24.57 -45.72
CA PRO A 93 -29.06 -23.32 -46.29
C PRO A 93 -30.15 -22.65 -47.14
N ASN A 94 -30.80 -21.61 -46.61
CA ASN A 94 -31.48 -20.65 -47.48
C ASN A 94 -31.71 -19.28 -46.84
N GLY A 95 -31.24 -18.21 -47.47
CA GLY A 95 -31.47 -16.85 -46.99
C GLY A 95 -30.63 -15.79 -47.68
N GLY A 96 -31.00 -15.42 -48.90
CA GLY A 96 -30.38 -14.31 -49.63
C GLY A 96 -30.64 -12.94 -48.97
N GLY A 97 -29.58 -12.13 -48.83
CA GLY A 97 -29.65 -10.77 -48.31
C GLY A 97 -28.60 -9.86 -48.94
N LYS A 98 -29.07 -8.78 -49.59
CA LYS A 98 -28.33 -7.87 -50.48
C LYS A 98 -27.18 -7.10 -49.80
N LYS A 99 -25.95 -7.23 -50.30
CA LYS A 99 -24.80 -6.35 -49.98
C LYS A 99 -25.00 -4.93 -50.54
N ARG A 100 -25.18 -3.94 -49.68
CA ARG A 100 -25.09 -2.51 -50.04
C ARG A 100 -23.61 -2.10 -50.13
N LYS A 101 -23.15 -1.84 -51.36
CA LYS A 101 -21.80 -1.39 -51.72
C LYS A 101 -21.64 0.10 -51.34
N ARG A 102 -20.85 0.42 -50.31
CA ARG A 102 -20.46 1.81 -50.00
C ARG A 102 -19.03 2.03 -50.48
N LYS A 103 -18.89 2.90 -51.48
CA LYS A 103 -17.67 3.27 -52.18
C LYS A 103 -16.83 4.19 -51.26
N ARG A 104 -15.59 3.80 -50.92
CA ARG A 104 -14.58 4.68 -50.32
C ARG A 104 -13.40 4.78 -51.29
N ASN A 105 -12.95 6.01 -51.54
CA ASN A 105 -11.83 6.32 -52.42
C ASN A 105 -10.49 5.95 -51.73
N PRO A 106 -9.48 5.48 -52.48
CA PRO A 106 -8.16 5.19 -51.94
C PRO A 106 -7.27 6.43 -52.00
N SER A 107 -6.59 6.75 -50.90
CA SER A 107 -5.44 7.64 -50.90
C SER A 107 -4.26 6.95 -50.21
N GLU A 108 -3.27 6.63 -51.04
CA GLU A 108 -1.82 6.60 -50.79
C GLU A 108 -1.27 5.67 -49.69
N SER A 109 -1.08 4.43 -50.13
CA SER A 109 0.17 3.64 -50.05
C SER A 109 1.25 4.04 -49.04
N GLY A 110 1.29 3.29 -47.94
CA GLY A 110 2.52 2.79 -47.32
C GLY A 110 2.42 1.27 -47.25
N GLY A 111 2.93 0.58 -48.26
CA GLY A 111 2.97 -0.89 -48.29
C GLY A 111 3.94 -1.41 -47.25
N GLY A 112 3.41 -1.90 -46.12
CA GLY A 112 4.14 -2.70 -45.15
C GLY A 112 3.56 -4.11 -45.16
N ASP A 113 4.43 -5.09 -45.39
CA ASP A 113 4.11 -6.52 -45.42
C ASP A 113 3.18 -6.94 -44.27
N ALA A 114 1.95 -7.30 -44.63
CA ALA A 114 1.00 -7.94 -43.73
C ALA A 114 1.36 -9.42 -43.56
N ASN A 115 2.57 -9.72 -43.06
CA ASN A 115 2.90 -11.01 -42.47
C ASN A 115 4.21 -11.07 -41.66
N SER A 116 4.71 -9.94 -41.15
CA SER A 116 5.79 -10.00 -40.15
C SER A 116 5.22 -10.67 -38.89
N ARG A 117 5.61 -11.94 -38.65
CA ARG A 117 5.33 -12.63 -37.39
C ARG A 117 5.98 -11.81 -36.27
N VAL A 118 5.17 -11.15 -35.45
CA VAL A 118 5.66 -10.41 -34.28
C VAL A 118 6.45 -11.38 -33.40
N THR A 119 7.77 -11.18 -33.33
CA THR A 119 8.64 -12.08 -32.59
C THR A 119 8.63 -11.73 -31.09
N ARG A 120 8.90 -12.69 -30.21
CA ARG A 120 9.00 -12.42 -28.76
C ARG A 120 10.04 -11.34 -28.45
N ASP A 121 11.13 -11.31 -29.20
CA ASP A 121 12.21 -10.33 -29.04
C ASP A 121 11.76 -8.92 -29.44
N GLU A 122 10.93 -8.79 -30.49
CA GLU A 122 10.31 -7.51 -30.84
C GLU A 122 9.37 -7.00 -29.74
N VAL A 123 8.60 -7.88 -29.10
CA VAL A 123 7.73 -7.48 -27.98
C VAL A 123 8.59 -7.07 -26.78
N LEU A 124 9.62 -7.85 -26.45
CA LEU A 124 10.51 -7.59 -25.31
C LEU A 124 11.25 -6.25 -25.46
N SER A 125 11.71 -5.91 -26.67
CA SER A 125 12.37 -4.61 -26.92
C SER A 125 11.45 -3.41 -26.69
N LYS A 126 10.12 -3.57 -26.84
CA LYS A 126 9.12 -2.54 -26.54
C LYS A 126 8.74 -2.46 -25.05
N ILE A 127 9.10 -3.47 -24.25
CA ILE A 127 8.86 -3.52 -22.81
C ILE A 127 10.02 -2.86 -22.05
N ILE A 128 11.25 -3.03 -22.53
CA ILE A 128 12.45 -2.50 -21.87
C ILE A 128 12.59 -1.01 -22.20
N ALA A 129 12.63 -0.17 -21.17
CA ALA A 129 12.90 1.26 -21.34
C ALA A 129 14.40 1.52 -21.58
N GLY A 130 14.71 2.63 -22.26
CA GLY A 130 16.09 3.13 -22.40
C GLY A 130 16.68 3.64 -21.06
N ASP A 131 17.93 4.10 -21.08
CA ASP A 131 18.68 4.51 -19.87
C ASP A 131 18.15 5.79 -19.17
N GLY A 132 17.03 6.36 -19.61
CA GLY A 132 16.43 7.57 -19.04
C GLY A 132 14.92 7.46 -18.82
N PRO A 133 14.33 8.27 -17.91
CA PRO A 133 12.90 8.25 -17.63
C PRO A 133 12.09 8.72 -18.85
N SER A 134 11.21 7.87 -19.36
CA SER A 134 10.37 8.23 -20.51
C SER A 134 9.29 9.24 -20.10
N PRO A 135 8.97 10.22 -20.97
CA PRO A 135 7.76 11.01 -20.86
C PRO A 135 6.54 10.11 -20.62
N PRO A 136 5.57 10.52 -19.80
CA PRO A 136 4.39 9.72 -19.50
C PRO A 136 3.69 9.10 -20.73
N GLU A 137 3.70 9.79 -21.88
CA GLU A 137 3.10 9.38 -23.17
C GLU A 137 3.82 8.21 -23.84
N THR A 138 5.12 8.11 -23.64
CA THR A 138 5.98 7.13 -24.33
C THR A 138 6.46 6.02 -23.42
N ARG A 139 5.97 5.97 -22.18
CA ARG A 139 6.34 4.94 -21.21
C ARG A 139 5.98 3.55 -21.70
N THR A 140 6.96 2.66 -21.59
CA THR A 140 6.77 1.22 -21.77
C THR A 140 5.77 0.66 -20.77
N ILE A 141 5.21 -0.53 -21.06
CA ILE A 141 4.30 -1.20 -20.13
C ILE A 141 4.97 -1.53 -18.78
N ALA A 142 6.29 -1.74 -18.77
CA ALA A 142 7.06 -1.97 -17.55
C ALA A 142 7.19 -0.70 -16.69
N GLU A 143 7.50 0.46 -17.29
CA GLU A 143 7.48 1.75 -16.58
C GLU A 143 6.07 2.04 -16.05
N ARG A 144 5.04 1.83 -16.86
CA ARG A 144 3.63 1.97 -16.44
C ARG A 144 3.31 1.09 -15.23
N SER A 145 3.73 -0.18 -15.25
CA SER A 145 3.61 -1.09 -14.11
C SER A 145 4.35 -0.60 -12.87
N PHE A 146 5.58 -0.11 -13.02
CA PHE A 146 6.37 0.48 -11.94
C PHE A 146 5.63 1.65 -11.27
N TYR A 147 5.15 2.61 -12.06
CA TYR A 147 4.39 3.75 -11.52
C TYR A 147 3.05 3.33 -10.91
N GLY A 148 2.39 2.31 -11.45
CA GLY A 148 1.18 1.74 -10.86
C GLY A 148 1.43 1.10 -9.49
N LEU A 149 2.51 0.32 -9.35
CA LEU A 149 2.92 -0.27 -8.08
C LEU A 149 3.24 0.79 -7.01
N VAL A 150 4.05 1.79 -7.37
CA VAL A 150 4.37 2.92 -6.48
C VAL A 150 3.10 3.67 -6.12
N GLY A 151 2.27 4.00 -7.12
CA GLY A 151 0.99 4.68 -6.96
C GLY A 151 0.03 3.95 -6.03
N PHE A 152 -0.05 2.62 -6.10
CA PHE A 152 -0.82 1.81 -5.16
C PHE A 152 -0.32 2.01 -3.72
N LEU A 153 0.98 1.79 -3.48
CA LEU A 153 1.53 1.79 -2.12
C LEU A 153 1.36 3.13 -1.43
N ILE A 154 1.68 4.23 -2.11
CA ILE A 154 1.56 5.58 -1.52
C ILE A 154 0.10 6.01 -1.34
N SER A 155 -0.82 5.49 -2.17
CA SER A 155 -2.26 5.77 -2.04
C SER A 155 -2.91 4.94 -0.94
N TYR A 156 -2.48 3.68 -0.78
CA TYR A 156 -2.99 2.77 0.25
C TYR A 156 -2.41 3.11 1.62
N PHE A 157 -1.09 3.31 1.71
CA PHE A 157 -0.40 3.74 2.91
C PHE A 157 0.01 5.20 2.77
N ARG A 158 -0.91 6.10 3.14
CA ARG A 158 -0.72 7.56 3.01
C ARG A 158 0.49 8.14 3.76
N PHE A 159 1.04 7.37 4.69
CA PHE A 159 2.24 7.72 5.45
C PHE A 159 3.55 7.30 4.77
N LEU A 160 3.51 6.45 3.73
CA LEU A 160 4.72 6.02 3.03
C LEU A 160 5.21 7.14 2.11
N SER A 161 6.50 7.47 2.24
CA SER A 161 7.20 8.25 1.23
C SER A 161 7.43 7.42 -0.03
N THR A 162 7.68 8.08 -1.15
CA THR A 162 8.11 7.40 -2.39
C THR A 162 9.32 6.51 -2.14
N TRP A 163 10.27 6.96 -1.33
CA TRP A 163 11.48 6.19 -1.02
C TRP A 163 11.14 4.88 -0.28
N ASP A 164 10.26 4.93 0.71
CA ASP A 164 9.84 3.71 1.42
C ASP A 164 9.08 2.76 0.50
N ALA A 165 8.17 3.29 -0.34
CA ALA A 165 7.45 2.48 -1.31
C ALA A 165 8.42 1.74 -2.25
N LEU A 166 9.45 2.41 -2.77
CA LEU A 166 10.49 1.79 -3.60
C LEU A 166 11.25 0.71 -2.84
N ARG A 167 11.63 0.96 -1.58
CA ARG A 167 12.30 -0.05 -0.76
C ARG A 167 11.44 -1.31 -0.63
N TYR A 168 10.17 -1.19 -0.24
CA TYR A 168 9.31 -2.37 -0.08
C TYR A 168 9.05 -3.08 -1.41
N LEU A 169 8.90 -2.35 -2.51
CA LEU A 169 8.77 -2.97 -3.84
C LEU A 169 10.02 -3.74 -4.24
N TYR A 170 11.21 -3.20 -3.98
CA TYR A 170 12.45 -3.93 -4.21
C TYR A 170 12.51 -5.20 -3.37
N LEU A 171 12.25 -5.09 -2.06
CA LEU A 171 12.28 -6.24 -1.15
C LEU A 171 11.25 -7.31 -1.53
N ALA A 172 10.09 -6.88 -2.01
CA ALA A 172 9.02 -7.75 -2.48
C ALA A 172 9.22 -8.29 -3.91
N ARG A 173 10.35 -7.96 -4.56
CA ARG A 173 10.59 -8.28 -5.98
C ARG A 173 9.45 -7.82 -6.90
N ALA A 174 8.95 -6.60 -6.69
CA ALA A 174 7.83 -5.99 -7.39
C ALA A 174 6.49 -6.75 -7.28
N ASP A 175 6.34 -7.67 -6.31
CA ASP A 175 5.05 -8.26 -5.96
C ASP A 175 4.28 -7.33 -5.01
N LEU A 176 3.14 -6.83 -5.49
CA LEU A 176 2.34 -5.86 -4.76
C LEU A 176 1.84 -6.37 -3.40
N LEU A 177 1.31 -7.59 -3.35
CA LEU A 177 0.71 -8.10 -2.11
C LEU A 177 1.78 -8.51 -1.10
N VAL A 178 2.94 -8.98 -1.58
CA VAL A 178 4.10 -9.20 -0.73
C VAL A 178 4.62 -7.88 -0.18
N ALA A 179 4.67 -6.81 -0.99
CA ALA A 179 5.06 -5.48 -0.53
C ALA A 179 4.10 -4.92 0.54
N VAL A 180 2.79 -5.06 0.33
CA VAL A 180 1.77 -4.69 1.32
C VAL A 180 1.99 -5.44 2.63
N ARG A 181 2.23 -6.76 2.55
CA ARG A 181 2.49 -7.58 3.73
C ARG A 181 3.74 -7.13 4.47
N LEU A 182 4.83 -6.89 3.74
CA LEU A 182 6.08 -6.36 4.29
C LEU A 182 5.85 -5.04 5.03
N VAL A 183 5.10 -4.10 4.45
CA VAL A 183 4.76 -2.84 5.13
C VAL A 183 3.97 -3.10 6.42
N GLN A 184 2.99 -4.00 6.38
CA GLN A 184 2.14 -4.32 7.53
C GLN A 184 2.94 -4.96 8.68
N ASP A 185 3.84 -5.89 8.33
CA ASP A 185 4.71 -6.58 9.28
C ASP A 185 5.77 -5.61 9.84
N ASP A 186 6.42 -4.83 8.99
CA ASP A 186 7.50 -3.89 9.34
C ASP A 186 7.00 -2.69 10.18
N ARG A 187 5.80 -2.19 9.88
CA ARG A 187 5.23 -0.99 10.54
C ARG A 187 4.25 -1.30 11.66
N CYS A 188 4.21 -2.57 12.12
CA CYS A 188 3.36 -3.01 13.22
C CYS A 188 1.90 -2.53 13.04
N CYS A 189 1.40 -2.60 11.81
CA CYS A 189 0.00 -2.31 11.50
C CYS A 189 -0.88 -3.30 12.28
N ARG A 190 -1.95 -2.82 12.91
CA ARG A 190 -2.81 -3.68 13.73
C ARG A 190 -3.41 -4.80 12.88
N ARG A 191 -3.75 -5.95 13.48
CA ARG A 191 -4.52 -7.01 12.79
C ARG A 191 -5.82 -6.49 12.14
N LYS A 192 -6.41 -5.40 12.66
CA LYS A 192 -7.60 -4.73 12.09
C LYS A 192 -7.30 -3.92 10.82
N GLU A 193 -6.03 -3.58 10.57
CA GLU A 193 -5.52 -2.82 9.41
C GLU A 193 -4.99 -3.74 8.29
N GLN A 194 -5.20 -5.07 8.42
CA GLN A 194 -4.88 -6.04 7.36
C GLN A 194 -5.63 -5.70 6.07
N LEU A 195 -5.00 -6.01 4.94
CA LEU A 195 -5.55 -5.65 3.62
C LEU A 195 -6.86 -6.41 3.40
N ARG A 196 -7.96 -5.66 3.33
CA ARG A 196 -9.28 -6.15 2.97
C ARG A 196 -9.54 -5.79 1.51
N ILE A 197 -9.47 -6.78 0.64
CA ILE A 197 -9.52 -6.60 -0.82
C ILE A 197 -10.76 -5.85 -1.29
N ARG A 198 -11.90 -6.13 -0.65
CA ARG A 198 -13.18 -5.50 -0.96
C ARG A 198 -13.40 -4.15 -0.26
N SER A 199 -12.38 -3.60 0.42
CA SER A 199 -12.48 -2.30 1.07
C SER A 199 -12.43 -1.16 0.05
N HIS A 200 -13.09 -0.05 0.40
CA HIS A 200 -13.07 1.18 -0.38
C HIS A 200 -11.64 1.73 -0.53
N THR A 201 -10.80 1.58 0.50
CA THR A 201 -9.39 1.99 0.49
C THR A 201 -8.58 1.22 -0.55
N VAL A 202 -8.73 -0.12 -0.62
CA VAL A 202 -8.04 -0.93 -1.65
C VAL A 202 -8.54 -0.57 -3.04
N ARG A 203 -9.86 -0.41 -3.24
CA ARG A 203 -10.43 0.00 -4.53
C ARG A 203 -9.91 1.38 -4.96
N ALA A 204 -9.80 2.33 -4.04
CA ALA A 204 -9.25 3.65 -4.32
C ALA A 204 -7.76 3.60 -4.66
N ALA A 205 -6.95 2.85 -3.91
CA ALA A 205 -5.53 2.67 -4.21
C ALA A 205 -5.29 1.97 -5.56
N LEU A 206 -6.13 0.98 -5.89
CA LEU A 206 -6.07 0.29 -7.18
C LEU A 206 -6.49 1.20 -8.34
N LYS A 207 -7.46 2.10 -8.12
CA LYS A 207 -7.78 3.18 -9.07
C LYS A 207 -6.58 4.10 -9.29
N CYS A 208 -5.93 4.56 -8.22
CA CYS A 208 -4.73 5.40 -8.33
C CYS A 208 -3.62 4.69 -9.10
N ALA A 209 -3.39 3.39 -8.83
CA ALA A 209 -2.43 2.58 -9.57
C ALA A 209 -2.77 2.50 -11.07
N ALA A 210 -4.05 2.28 -11.41
CA ALA A 210 -4.54 2.27 -12.79
C ALA A 210 -4.33 3.63 -13.49
N TYR A 211 -4.61 4.75 -12.81
CA TYR A 211 -4.32 6.09 -13.34
C TYR A 211 -2.82 6.32 -13.54
N SER A 212 -1.99 6.02 -12.54
CA SER A 212 -0.53 6.20 -12.61
C SER A 212 0.14 5.34 -13.70
N SER A 213 -0.45 4.18 -13.99
CA SER A 213 -0.02 3.27 -15.06
C SER A 213 -0.70 3.54 -16.40
N ARG A 214 -1.57 4.55 -16.51
CA ARG A 214 -2.33 4.85 -17.74
C ARG A 214 -3.10 3.65 -18.27
N GLN A 215 -3.71 2.86 -17.39
CA GLN A 215 -4.47 1.69 -17.79
C GLN A 215 -5.68 2.09 -18.64
N PRO A 216 -5.88 1.45 -19.81
CA PRO A 216 -7.12 1.61 -20.57
C PRO A 216 -8.30 1.04 -19.77
N ASN A 217 -9.47 1.64 -19.93
CA ASN A 217 -10.73 1.18 -19.32
C ASN A 217 -10.57 0.74 -17.84
N ILE A 218 -10.33 1.72 -16.97
CA ILE A 218 -10.07 1.49 -15.53
C ILE A 218 -11.17 0.66 -14.87
N ASP A 219 -12.43 0.84 -15.26
CA ASP A 219 -13.54 0.09 -14.67
C ASP A 219 -13.53 -1.39 -15.06
N ALA A 220 -13.19 -1.72 -16.31
CA ALA A 220 -12.96 -3.10 -16.73
C ALA A 220 -11.78 -3.73 -15.97
N PHE A 221 -10.66 -3.01 -15.84
CA PHE A 221 -9.50 -3.46 -15.05
C PHE A 221 -9.87 -3.78 -13.59
N LEU A 222 -10.65 -2.92 -12.92
CA LEU A 222 -11.07 -3.14 -11.54
C LEU A 222 -12.04 -4.32 -11.40
N THR A 223 -12.95 -4.46 -12.37
CA THR A 223 -13.92 -5.56 -12.43
C THR A 223 -13.22 -6.88 -12.64
N GLY A 224 -12.32 -6.95 -13.62
CA GLY A 224 -11.49 -8.11 -13.90
C GLY A 224 -10.54 -8.48 -12.77
N SER A 225 -9.93 -7.50 -12.11
CA SER A 225 -9.15 -7.72 -10.89
C SER A 225 -9.99 -8.38 -9.79
N SER A 226 -11.25 -7.97 -9.64
CA SER A 226 -12.16 -8.55 -8.66
C SER A 226 -12.63 -9.96 -9.05
N ALA A 227 -12.82 -10.23 -10.35
CA ALA A 227 -13.12 -11.56 -10.88
C ALA A 227 -11.95 -12.53 -10.61
N LEU A 228 -10.72 -12.10 -10.88
CA LEU A 228 -9.50 -12.86 -10.67
C LEU A 228 -9.38 -13.36 -9.21
N VAL A 229 -9.73 -12.53 -8.23
CA VAL A 229 -9.71 -12.88 -6.79
C VAL A 229 -10.57 -14.10 -6.47
N SER A 230 -11.66 -14.33 -7.20
CA SER A 230 -12.53 -15.46 -6.94
C SER A 230 -11.93 -16.78 -7.41
N HIS A 231 -10.89 -16.75 -8.25
CA HIS A 231 -10.37 -17.90 -8.96
C HIS A 231 -8.85 -18.08 -8.84
N LEU A 232 -8.18 -17.35 -7.95
CA LEU A 232 -6.72 -17.41 -7.80
C LEU A 232 -6.21 -18.83 -7.55
N ASN A 233 -6.86 -19.62 -6.69
CA ASN A 233 -6.44 -21.00 -6.42
C ASN A 233 -6.38 -21.81 -7.73
N ILE A 234 -7.46 -21.76 -8.50
CA ILE A 234 -7.60 -22.52 -9.74
C ILE A 234 -6.60 -22.03 -10.78
N ILE A 235 -6.49 -20.71 -10.93
CA ILE A 235 -5.59 -20.08 -11.90
C ILE A 235 -4.14 -20.36 -11.53
N THR A 236 -3.71 -20.10 -10.29
CA THR A 236 -2.32 -20.31 -9.87
C THR A 236 -1.91 -21.78 -9.99
N HIS A 237 -2.76 -22.73 -9.60
CA HIS A 237 -2.44 -24.16 -9.78
C HIS A 237 -2.29 -24.58 -11.24
N LYS A 238 -3.06 -23.97 -12.16
CA LYS A 238 -3.10 -24.36 -13.58
C LYS A 238 -2.09 -23.59 -14.45
N THR A 239 -1.79 -22.34 -14.10
CA THR A 239 -0.93 -21.47 -14.90
C THR A 239 0.52 -21.45 -14.42
N PHE A 240 0.77 -21.60 -13.11
CA PHE A 240 2.10 -21.46 -12.54
C PHE A 240 2.27 -22.34 -11.29
N SER A 241 2.49 -23.64 -11.50
CA SER A 241 3.04 -24.46 -10.42
C SER A 241 4.41 -23.90 -10.05
N VAL A 242 4.60 -23.56 -8.78
CA VAL A 242 5.82 -22.92 -8.21
C VAL A 242 7.10 -23.75 -8.47
N THR A 243 6.94 -25.00 -8.93
CA THR A 243 8.02 -25.97 -9.16
C THR A 243 8.44 -26.14 -10.61
N GLU A 244 7.73 -25.60 -11.62
CA GLU A 244 8.09 -25.81 -13.03
C GLU A 244 8.40 -24.50 -13.77
N PRO A 245 9.68 -24.26 -14.14
CA PRO A 245 10.12 -22.97 -14.69
C PRO A 245 9.60 -22.62 -16.10
N GLN A 246 8.81 -23.48 -16.75
CA GLN A 246 8.53 -23.40 -18.19
C GLN A 246 7.11 -23.88 -18.58
N CYS A 247 6.09 -23.59 -17.77
CA CYS A 247 4.71 -23.91 -18.15
C CYS A 247 4.24 -22.95 -19.25
N ARG A 248 4.24 -23.40 -20.51
CA ARG A 248 3.61 -22.69 -21.62
C ARG A 248 2.10 -22.90 -21.54
N LEU A 249 1.34 -21.82 -21.63
CA LEU A 249 -0.13 -21.88 -21.71
C LEU A 249 -0.53 -22.32 -23.10
N SER A 250 -1.40 -23.33 -23.19
CA SER A 250 -2.01 -23.70 -24.46
C SER A 250 -3.05 -22.68 -24.89
N VAL A 251 -3.41 -22.70 -26.18
CA VAL A 251 -4.55 -21.92 -26.71
C VAL A 251 -5.83 -22.18 -25.91
N GLN A 252 -6.07 -23.44 -25.51
CA GLN A 252 -7.23 -23.81 -24.70
C GLN A 252 -7.18 -23.19 -23.30
N ASP A 253 -6.00 -23.08 -22.69
CA ASP A 253 -5.85 -22.43 -21.39
C ASP A 253 -6.14 -20.93 -21.48
N ILE A 254 -5.72 -20.28 -22.57
CA ILE A 254 -6.03 -18.86 -22.83
C ILE A 254 -7.54 -18.64 -22.95
N TYR A 255 -8.25 -19.46 -23.73
CA TYR A 255 -9.70 -19.36 -23.84
C TYR A 255 -10.42 -19.64 -22.53
N TRP A 256 -9.99 -20.66 -21.80
CA TRP A 256 -10.53 -21.00 -20.50
C TRP A 256 -10.33 -19.86 -19.48
N LEU A 257 -9.13 -19.28 -19.40
CA LEU A 257 -8.82 -18.14 -18.53
C LEU A 257 -9.63 -16.90 -18.90
N SER A 258 -9.69 -16.58 -20.20
CA SER A 258 -10.47 -15.44 -20.70
C SER A 258 -11.95 -15.59 -20.33
N GLY A 259 -12.53 -16.76 -20.62
CA GLY A 259 -13.92 -17.07 -20.26
C GLY A 259 -14.17 -16.95 -18.75
N LEU A 260 -13.24 -17.41 -17.93
CA LEU A 260 -13.33 -17.32 -16.46
C LEU A 260 -13.26 -15.87 -15.94
N LEU A 261 -12.47 -15.01 -16.59
CA LEU A 261 -12.34 -13.59 -16.21
C LEU A 261 -13.56 -12.76 -16.64
N HIS A 262 -14.16 -13.04 -17.80
CA HIS A 262 -15.37 -12.37 -18.28
C HIS A 262 -16.66 -12.90 -17.64
N LYS A 263 -16.73 -14.22 -17.38
CA LYS A 263 -17.88 -14.89 -16.75
C LYS A 263 -17.40 -15.70 -15.54
N PRO A 264 -17.20 -15.05 -14.37
CA PRO A 264 -16.69 -15.70 -13.17
C PRO A 264 -17.62 -16.80 -12.68
N LEU A 265 -17.06 -17.94 -12.25
CA LEU A 265 -17.84 -19.02 -11.66
C LEU A 265 -18.40 -18.58 -10.29
N LYS A 266 -19.65 -18.92 -10.01
CA LYS A 266 -20.27 -18.69 -8.70
C LYS A 266 -19.70 -19.65 -7.66
N LEU A 267 -18.57 -19.28 -7.05
CA LEU A 267 -17.94 -20.07 -5.99
C LEU A 267 -18.50 -19.72 -4.61
N LYS A 268 -18.72 -20.74 -3.78
CA LYS A 268 -19.22 -20.59 -2.39
C LYS A 268 -18.23 -19.86 -1.47
N LYS A 269 -16.94 -19.85 -1.83
CA LYS A 269 -15.86 -19.17 -1.09
C LYS A 269 -14.98 -18.44 -2.09
N SER A 270 -14.66 -17.18 -1.78
CA SER A 270 -13.64 -16.42 -2.50
C SER A 270 -12.27 -16.81 -1.95
N ASP A 271 -11.28 -16.86 -2.84
CA ASP A 271 -9.91 -17.06 -2.41
C ASP A 271 -9.41 -15.89 -1.57
N ARG A 272 -8.32 -16.11 -0.84
CA ARG A 272 -7.66 -15.14 0.03
C ARG A 272 -6.28 -14.80 -0.54
N PRO A 273 -6.18 -13.76 -1.39
CA PRO A 273 -4.94 -13.39 -2.05
C PRO A 273 -3.75 -13.16 -1.10
N MET A 274 -4.01 -12.67 0.11
CA MET A 274 -2.98 -12.50 1.14
C MET A 274 -2.38 -13.82 1.66
N ASP A 275 -3.11 -14.94 1.56
CA ASP A 275 -2.60 -16.26 1.93
C ASP A 275 -1.58 -16.76 0.88
N PHE A 276 -1.83 -16.50 -0.41
CA PHE A 276 -0.83 -16.77 -1.46
C PHE A 276 0.38 -15.84 -1.35
N ALA A 277 0.16 -14.56 -1.03
CA ALA A 277 1.26 -13.64 -0.75
C ALA A 277 2.10 -14.13 0.44
N ALA A 278 1.48 -14.71 1.47
CA ALA A 278 2.19 -15.36 2.58
C ALA A 278 3.10 -16.49 2.11
N GLN A 279 2.58 -17.35 1.24
CA GLN A 279 3.34 -18.47 0.68
C GLN A 279 4.53 -17.93 -0.11
N ARG A 280 4.32 -16.98 -1.03
CA ARG A 280 5.41 -16.37 -1.82
C ARG A 280 6.43 -15.67 -0.94
N PHE A 281 5.98 -14.97 0.11
CA PHE A 281 6.85 -14.33 1.09
C PHE A 281 7.80 -15.32 1.77
N ARG A 282 7.32 -16.51 2.18
CA ARG A 282 8.18 -17.54 2.79
C ARG A 282 9.29 -18.07 1.89
N HIS A 283 9.14 -17.94 0.57
CA HIS A 283 10.15 -18.38 -0.40
C HIS A 283 11.18 -17.27 -0.73
N LEU A 284 10.99 -16.06 -0.20
CA LEU A 284 11.94 -14.96 -0.35
C LEU A 284 12.94 -15.00 0.81
N ASP A 285 14.21 -15.28 0.50
CA ASP A 285 15.31 -15.14 1.44
C ASP A 285 15.70 -13.65 1.52
N MET A 286 15.04 -12.91 2.42
CA MET A 286 15.21 -11.46 2.54
C MET A 286 15.61 -11.08 3.96
N ASP A 287 16.80 -10.50 4.10
CA ASP A 287 17.20 -9.78 5.31
C ASP A 287 16.61 -8.36 5.27
N ALA A 288 15.33 -8.26 5.60
CA ALA A 288 14.55 -7.02 5.58
C ALA A 288 14.77 -6.14 6.83
N SER A 289 15.74 -6.47 7.70
CA SER A 289 15.89 -5.86 9.03
C SER A 289 16.02 -4.33 8.96
N ILE A 290 15.13 -3.63 9.69
CA ILE A 290 15.09 -2.18 9.85
C ILE A 290 16.43 -1.63 10.36
N GLY A 291 17.17 -2.42 11.13
CA GLY A 291 18.47 -2.02 11.70
C GLY A 291 19.57 -1.74 10.66
N LYS A 292 19.37 -2.11 9.39
CA LYS A 292 20.33 -1.85 8.30
C LYS A 292 20.04 -0.57 7.50
N VAL A 293 19.01 0.17 7.87
CA VAL A 293 18.57 1.37 7.14
C VAL A 293 19.29 2.58 7.73
N PRO A 294 19.86 3.48 6.92
CA PRO A 294 20.49 4.68 7.43
C PRO A 294 19.55 5.48 8.33
N ALA A 295 20.08 5.94 9.47
CA ALA A 295 19.33 6.75 10.42
C ALA A 295 18.69 7.97 9.73
N GLY A 296 17.47 8.33 10.14
CA GLY A 296 16.70 9.45 9.58
C GLY A 296 15.83 9.13 8.36
N ARG A 297 16.18 8.15 7.52
CA ARG A 297 15.41 7.84 6.29
C ARG A 297 13.98 7.36 6.53
N LEU A 298 13.73 6.74 7.69
CA LEU A 298 12.41 6.23 8.09
C LEU A 298 11.66 7.16 9.04
N ALA A 299 12.29 8.25 9.50
CA ALA A 299 11.74 9.08 10.55
C ALA A 299 10.42 9.73 10.11
N GLU A 300 10.36 10.26 8.88
CA GLU A 300 9.16 10.92 8.36
C GLU A 300 7.96 9.99 8.26
N SER A 301 8.15 8.77 7.75
CA SER A 301 7.06 7.81 7.62
C SER A 301 6.60 7.24 8.96
N LEU A 302 7.51 7.04 9.91
CA LEU A 302 7.15 6.67 11.28
C LEU A 302 6.37 7.78 11.97
N ARG A 303 6.80 9.04 11.84
CA ARG A 303 6.06 10.21 12.34
C ARG A 303 4.67 10.28 11.70
N GLY A 304 4.55 10.03 10.40
CA GLY A 304 3.26 9.97 9.70
C GLY A 304 2.29 8.94 10.30
N ILE A 305 2.77 7.72 10.58
CA ILE A 305 1.95 6.67 11.23
C ILE A 305 1.51 7.11 12.63
N LEU A 306 2.43 7.67 13.41
CA LEU A 306 2.13 8.12 14.77
C LEU A 306 1.13 9.27 14.77
N LEU A 307 1.26 10.24 13.86
CA LEU A 307 0.33 11.35 13.70
C LEU A 307 -1.08 10.86 13.31
N ASP A 308 -1.20 9.89 12.40
CA ASP A 308 -2.50 9.31 12.02
C ASP A 308 -3.20 8.61 13.20
N ARG A 309 -2.42 7.92 14.04
CA ARG A 309 -2.94 7.31 15.28
C ARG A 309 -3.32 8.36 16.32
N ILE A 310 -2.51 9.40 16.48
CA ILE A 310 -2.79 10.52 17.38
C ILE A 310 -4.07 11.23 16.93
N HIS A 311 -4.23 11.52 15.64
CA HIS A 311 -5.45 12.10 15.06
C HIS A 311 -6.69 11.29 15.45
N THR A 312 -6.62 9.96 15.30
CA THR A 312 -7.70 9.06 15.72
C THR A 312 -8.01 9.15 17.23
N TYR A 313 -7.03 9.43 18.08
CA TYR A 313 -7.28 9.67 19.51
C TYR A 313 -7.92 11.01 19.80
N TYR A 314 -7.51 12.07 19.11
CA TYR A 314 -8.18 13.35 19.23
C TYR A 314 -9.65 13.25 18.82
N LEU A 315 -9.96 12.58 17.70
CA LEU A 315 -11.35 12.37 17.30
C LEU A 315 -12.15 11.59 18.35
N LYS A 316 -11.54 10.57 18.98
CA LYS A 316 -12.16 9.81 20.08
C LYS A 316 -12.30 10.60 21.37
N ALA A 317 -11.38 11.51 21.65
CA ALA A 317 -11.44 12.39 22.81
C ALA A 317 -12.58 13.40 22.63
N VAL A 318 -12.63 14.07 21.47
CA VAL A 318 -13.69 15.02 21.10
C VAL A 318 -15.05 14.35 21.16
N SER A 319 -15.20 13.11 20.65
CA SER A 319 -16.47 12.40 20.70
C SER A 319 -16.96 12.03 22.11
N ARG A 320 -16.11 12.19 23.14
CA ARG A 320 -16.44 11.90 24.55
C ARG A 320 -16.68 13.14 25.38
N LEU A 321 -16.32 14.33 24.87
CA LEU A 321 -16.62 15.59 25.52
C LEU A 321 -18.06 16.01 25.21
N PRO A 322 -18.80 16.60 26.16
CA PRO A 322 -20.12 17.16 25.86
C PRO A 322 -20.01 18.21 24.74
N MET A 323 -20.72 17.99 23.62
CA MET A 323 -20.55 18.82 22.42
C MET A 323 -20.82 20.31 22.66
N LYS A 324 -21.77 20.64 23.54
CA LYS A 324 -22.09 22.02 23.91
C LYS A 324 -20.88 22.68 24.59
N ASP A 325 -20.33 22.04 25.61
CA ASP A 325 -19.18 22.56 26.37
C ASP A 325 -17.90 22.55 25.52
N PHE A 326 -17.78 21.58 24.61
CA PHE A 326 -16.67 21.54 23.67
C PHE A 326 -16.66 22.78 22.75
N ARG A 327 -17.80 23.09 22.13
CA ARG A 327 -17.92 24.22 21.20
C ARG A 327 -17.75 25.57 21.84
N THR A 328 -18.18 25.75 23.08
CA THR A 328 -18.16 27.05 23.75
C THR A 328 -16.93 27.27 24.62
N ARG A 329 -16.34 26.19 25.16
CA ARG A 329 -15.34 26.28 26.23
C ARG A 329 -14.09 25.43 25.97
N HIS A 330 -14.23 24.12 25.77
CA HIS A 330 -13.08 23.21 25.78
C HIS A 330 -12.26 23.18 24.48
N HIS A 331 -12.75 23.72 23.36
CA HIS A 331 -12.02 23.74 22.09
C HIS A 331 -10.66 24.47 22.20
N SER A 332 -10.63 25.62 22.88
CA SER A 332 -9.41 26.43 23.05
C SER A 332 -8.40 25.70 23.93
N SER A 333 -8.86 25.12 25.04
CA SER A 333 -8.05 24.35 25.97
C SER A 333 -7.50 23.08 25.34
N LEU A 334 -8.30 22.38 24.50
CA LEU A 334 -7.85 21.22 23.74
C LEU A 334 -6.67 21.60 22.83
N LEU A 335 -6.78 22.71 22.08
CA LEU A 335 -5.76 23.14 21.14
C LEU A 335 -4.50 23.69 21.82
N LYS A 336 -4.64 24.28 23.02
CA LYS A 336 -3.52 24.88 23.77
C LYS A 336 -2.74 23.87 24.59
N ALA A 337 -3.41 22.92 25.25
CA ALA A 337 -2.78 22.05 26.24
C ALA A 337 -3.35 20.61 26.29
N GLY A 338 -4.30 20.25 25.42
CA GLY A 338 -4.92 18.93 25.37
C GLY A 338 -4.02 17.81 24.84
N TYR A 339 -2.73 17.79 25.21
CA TYR A 339 -1.74 16.85 24.69
C TYR A 339 -1.98 15.42 25.14
N CYS A 340 -1.53 14.44 24.34
CA CYS A 340 -1.80 13.02 24.59
C CYS A 340 -0.74 12.28 25.43
N TYR A 341 0.33 12.95 25.87
CA TYR A 341 1.31 12.41 26.80
C TYR A 341 0.84 12.55 28.26
N GLY A 342 1.21 11.60 29.11
CA GLY A 342 0.72 11.52 30.49
C GLY A 342 0.58 10.07 30.97
N PRO A 343 0.17 9.87 32.23
CA PRO A 343 0.13 8.55 32.87
C PRO A 343 -1.06 7.68 32.45
N PHE A 344 -2.02 8.21 31.68
CA PHE A 344 -3.18 7.45 31.21
C PHE A 344 -2.99 6.94 29.78
N ASN A 345 -4.03 6.26 29.26
CA ASN A 345 -4.11 6.01 27.82
C ASN A 345 -4.23 7.35 27.05
N PRO A 346 -3.80 7.40 25.77
CA PRO A 346 -3.75 8.66 25.01
C PRO A 346 -5.06 9.45 24.97
N VAL A 347 -6.22 8.77 24.93
CA VAL A 347 -7.52 9.48 24.87
C VAL A 347 -7.86 10.11 26.22
N SER A 348 -7.60 9.40 27.31
CA SER A 348 -7.80 9.94 28.66
C SER A 348 -6.86 11.09 28.95
N ASN A 349 -5.58 11.02 28.53
CA ASN A 349 -4.64 12.15 28.66
C ASN A 349 -5.18 13.41 27.95
N ILE A 350 -5.65 13.27 26.70
CA ILE A 350 -6.22 14.40 25.94
C ILE A 350 -7.38 15.03 26.72
N ILE A 351 -8.32 14.22 27.22
CA ILE A 351 -9.50 14.70 27.95
C ILE A 351 -9.10 15.39 29.26
N VAL A 352 -8.28 14.72 30.08
CA VAL A 352 -7.85 15.21 31.40
C VAL A 352 -7.07 16.52 31.25
N ASN A 353 -6.11 16.58 30.33
CA ASN A 353 -5.31 17.78 30.11
C ASN A 353 -6.16 18.94 29.57
N THR A 354 -7.15 18.64 28.72
CA THR A 354 -8.10 19.64 28.22
C THR A 354 -8.95 20.23 29.35
N ILE A 355 -9.52 19.38 30.20
CA ILE A 355 -10.40 19.81 31.32
C ILE A 355 -9.58 20.55 32.37
N TRP A 356 -8.39 20.06 32.71
CA TRP A 356 -7.50 20.70 33.67
C TRP A 356 -7.12 22.11 33.21
N TYR A 357 -6.67 22.25 31.97
CA TYR A 357 -6.25 23.55 31.45
C TYR A 357 -7.41 24.55 31.42
N ASP A 358 -8.59 24.09 31.05
CA ASP A 358 -9.81 24.89 31.07
C ASP A 358 -10.28 25.30 32.48
N ALA A 359 -10.04 24.45 33.48
CA ALA A 359 -10.37 24.76 34.87
C ALA A 359 -9.39 25.76 35.50
N MET A 360 -8.10 25.62 35.22
CA MET A 360 -7.04 26.48 35.78
C MET A 360 -6.89 27.81 35.02
N PHE A 361 -7.11 27.80 33.70
CA PHE A 361 -6.91 28.95 32.83
C PHE A 361 -8.16 29.20 31.98
N PRO A 362 -9.32 29.49 32.60
CA PRO A 362 -10.55 29.73 31.86
C PRO A 362 -10.37 30.92 30.91
N PRO A 363 -10.93 30.84 29.69
CA PRO A 363 -10.80 31.92 28.71
C PRO A 363 -11.52 33.19 29.21
N SER A 364 -10.92 34.36 28.94
CA SER A 364 -11.52 35.65 29.26
C SER A 364 -12.75 35.97 28.40
N GLU A 365 -12.84 35.38 27.21
CA GLU A 365 -13.95 35.49 26.28
C GLU A 365 -14.32 34.11 25.72
N ASN A 366 -15.60 33.77 25.75
CA ASN A 366 -16.11 32.54 25.14
C ASN A 366 -16.61 32.83 23.74
N PHE A 367 -16.07 32.14 22.75
CA PHE A 367 -16.60 32.13 21.38
C PHE A 367 -17.03 30.72 21.01
N GLU A 368 -18.25 30.59 20.49
CA GLU A 368 -18.75 29.30 20.03
C GLU A 368 -18.12 28.96 18.67
N VAL A 369 -17.59 27.74 18.55
CA VAL A 369 -16.98 27.26 17.31
C VAL A 369 -17.86 26.18 16.69
N ASP A 370 -18.26 26.38 15.44
CA ASP A 370 -19.00 25.37 14.67
C ASP A 370 -18.12 24.20 14.23
N MET A 371 -16.86 24.48 13.87
CA MET A 371 -15.92 23.50 13.34
C MET A 371 -14.45 23.82 13.68
N ILE A 372 -13.69 22.80 14.06
CA ILE A 372 -12.23 22.86 14.17
C ILE A 372 -11.62 22.29 12.88
N ASN A 373 -11.01 23.17 12.08
CA ASN A 373 -10.49 22.81 10.76
C ASN A 373 -9.21 21.98 10.80
N THR A 374 -8.41 22.07 11.86
CA THR A 374 -7.15 21.33 11.95
C THR A 374 -6.71 21.09 13.39
N LEU A 375 -6.24 19.87 13.62
CA LEU A 375 -5.60 19.44 14.87
C LEU A 375 -4.09 19.22 14.69
N ARG A 376 -3.55 19.50 13.49
CA ARG A 376 -2.16 19.16 13.13
C ARG A 376 -1.13 19.73 14.10
N HIS A 377 -1.37 20.94 14.61
CA HIS A 377 -0.45 21.56 15.57
C HIS A 377 -0.40 20.76 16.88
N VAL A 378 -1.55 20.53 17.51
CA VAL A 378 -1.64 19.84 18.81
C VAL A 378 -1.23 18.35 18.67
N GLU A 379 -1.52 17.72 17.54
CA GLU A 379 -1.05 16.37 17.20
C GLU A 379 0.48 16.29 17.13
N SER A 380 1.10 17.23 16.42
CA SER A 380 2.56 17.31 16.30
C SER A 380 3.24 17.59 17.64
N ARG A 381 2.70 18.53 18.44
CA ARG A 381 3.19 18.80 19.80
C ARG A 381 3.07 17.59 20.71
N SER A 382 1.97 16.85 20.61
CA SER A 382 1.78 15.63 21.39
C SER A 382 2.81 14.55 21.02
N LEU A 383 3.08 14.37 19.74
CA LEU A 383 4.12 13.45 19.27
C LEU A 383 5.51 13.87 19.77
N ASN A 384 5.85 15.16 19.67
CA ASN A 384 7.12 15.68 20.17
C ASN A 384 7.27 15.42 21.68
N GLY A 385 6.22 15.71 22.46
CA GLY A 385 6.21 15.46 23.89
C GLY A 385 6.40 13.97 24.22
N LEU A 386 5.71 13.07 23.52
CA LEU A 386 5.87 11.62 23.69
C LEU A 386 7.30 11.14 23.37
N THR A 387 7.87 11.59 22.26
CA THR A 387 9.21 11.18 21.85
C THR A 387 10.26 11.72 22.83
N ALA A 388 10.17 13.00 23.21
CA ALA A 388 11.08 13.62 24.17
C ALA A 388 10.99 12.98 25.56
N PHE A 389 9.78 12.66 26.01
CA PHE A 389 9.54 11.92 27.24
C PHE A 389 10.30 10.59 27.26
N LEU A 390 10.18 9.81 26.17
CA LEU A 390 10.84 8.51 26.08
C LEU A 390 12.36 8.65 25.98
N SER A 391 12.87 9.63 25.23
CA SER A 391 14.30 9.90 25.14
C SER A 391 14.91 10.32 26.49
N ALA A 392 14.16 11.05 27.31
CA ALA A 392 14.59 11.40 28.67
C ALA A 392 14.46 10.22 29.66
N SER A 393 13.45 9.37 29.47
CA SER A 393 13.20 8.19 30.32
C SER A 393 14.14 7.02 30.03
N ILE A 394 14.61 6.91 28.78
CA ILE A 394 15.42 5.80 28.27
C ILE A 394 16.55 6.39 27.40
N PRO A 395 17.66 6.84 28.01
CA PRO A 395 18.74 7.54 27.29
C PRO A 395 19.38 6.72 26.17
N ASP A 396 19.46 5.39 26.34
CA ASP A 396 20.02 4.46 25.34
C ASP A 396 19.08 4.21 24.15
N LEU A 397 17.85 4.72 24.20
CA LEU A 397 16.87 4.54 23.14
C LEU A 397 16.96 5.66 22.11
N SER A 398 17.44 5.33 20.91
CA SER A 398 17.43 6.25 19.77
C SER A 398 16.02 6.79 19.47
N GLU A 399 15.91 7.99 18.88
CA GLU A 399 14.63 8.57 18.46
C GLU A 399 13.83 7.61 17.55
N HIS A 400 14.53 6.95 16.63
CA HIS A 400 13.96 5.91 15.77
C HIS A 400 13.38 4.75 16.60
N GLY A 401 14.15 4.25 17.57
CA GLY A 401 13.69 3.25 18.53
C GLY A 401 12.44 3.71 19.27
N ALA A 402 12.45 4.91 19.87
CA ALA A 402 11.32 5.48 20.59
C ALA A 402 10.03 5.49 19.75
N MET A 403 10.11 5.92 18.48
CA MET A 403 8.98 5.86 17.55
C MET A 403 8.48 4.43 17.31
N ILE A 404 9.36 3.45 17.14
CA ILE A 404 8.97 2.04 16.99
C ILE A 404 8.27 1.51 18.25
N TYR A 405 8.76 1.83 19.45
CA TYR A 405 8.08 1.44 20.70
C TYR A 405 6.71 2.09 20.83
N LEU A 406 6.58 3.38 20.48
CA LEU A 406 5.30 4.09 20.45
C LEU A 406 4.32 3.43 19.47
N ILE A 407 4.77 2.99 18.30
CA ILE A 407 3.91 2.25 17.36
C ILE A 407 3.50 0.89 17.98
N LYS A 408 4.43 0.10 18.50
CA LYS A 408 4.12 -1.22 19.08
C LYS A 408 3.13 -1.13 20.24
N ASN A 409 3.29 -0.13 21.09
CA ASN A 409 2.49 0.08 22.30
C ASN A 409 1.39 1.13 22.13
N ASN A 410 1.11 1.50 20.89
CA ASN A 410 -0.05 2.30 20.55
C ASN A 410 -0.10 3.67 21.26
N LEU A 411 1.06 4.32 21.35
CA LEU A 411 1.33 5.60 22.02
C LEU A 411 1.05 5.59 23.54
N ASN A 412 0.85 4.41 24.15
CA ASN A 412 0.73 4.29 25.60
C ASN A 412 2.13 4.21 26.24
N ILE A 413 2.56 5.30 26.86
CA ILE A 413 3.89 5.43 27.47
C ILE A 413 4.12 4.37 28.56
N CYS A 414 3.12 4.09 29.41
CA CYS A 414 3.28 3.09 30.47
C CYS A 414 3.58 1.70 29.92
N ASN A 415 2.92 1.32 28.81
CA ASN A 415 3.19 0.06 28.13
C ASN A 415 4.58 0.07 27.47
N VAL A 416 5.01 1.19 26.89
CA VAL A 416 6.36 1.35 26.34
C VAL A 416 7.42 1.13 27.43
N ILE A 417 7.31 1.83 28.55
CA ILE A 417 8.24 1.72 29.68
C ILE A 417 8.28 0.28 30.20
N LYS A 418 7.12 -0.36 30.36
CA LYS A 418 7.03 -1.75 30.80
C LYS A 418 7.74 -2.70 29.83
N MET A 419 7.54 -2.52 28.52
CA MET A 419 8.19 -3.32 27.49
C MET A 419 9.70 -3.09 27.45
N ALA A 420 10.15 -1.84 27.49
CA ALA A 420 11.57 -1.49 27.52
C ALA A 420 12.28 -2.10 28.74
N ARG A 421 11.65 -2.06 29.92
CA ARG A 421 12.19 -2.68 31.15
C ARG A 421 12.36 -4.19 30.99
N GLN A 422 11.38 -4.85 30.36
CA GLN A 422 11.44 -6.29 30.11
C GLN A 422 12.56 -6.66 29.12
N GLU A 423 12.90 -5.76 28.21
CA GLU A 423 13.96 -5.93 27.21
C GLU A 423 15.33 -5.44 27.72
N GLY A 424 15.44 -5.09 29.00
CA GLY A 424 16.73 -4.82 29.69
C GLY A 424 17.23 -3.39 29.58
N TYR A 425 16.40 -2.44 29.11
CA TYR A 425 16.77 -1.02 29.12
C TYR A 425 16.83 -0.49 30.55
N ASP A 426 17.86 0.31 30.84
CA ASP A 426 17.89 1.11 32.05
C ASP A 426 16.90 2.27 31.92
N ILE A 427 16.05 2.43 32.94
CA ILE A 427 14.96 3.40 32.92
C ILE A 427 15.22 4.36 34.06
N SER A 428 15.47 5.63 33.73
CA SER A 428 15.55 6.68 34.75
C SER A 428 14.21 6.78 35.48
N VAL A 429 14.25 7.02 36.79
CA VAL A 429 13.01 7.17 37.58
C VAL A 429 12.18 8.27 36.94
N CYS A 430 10.97 7.89 36.51
CA CYS A 430 10.08 8.65 35.66
C CYS A 430 9.33 9.71 36.49
N ASP A 431 10.07 10.65 37.07
CA ASP A 431 9.50 11.67 37.97
C ASP A 431 9.49 13.05 37.26
N ASP A 432 10.58 13.83 37.27
CA ASP A 432 10.50 15.24 36.85
C ASP A 432 11.12 15.52 35.47
N SER A 433 12.25 14.90 35.15
CA SER A 433 13.04 15.24 33.96
C SER A 433 12.35 14.85 32.66
N ALA A 434 11.63 13.72 32.65
CA ALA A 434 10.92 13.23 31.48
C ALA A 434 9.70 14.09 31.13
N TYR A 435 8.91 14.51 32.13
CA TYR A 435 7.80 15.43 31.91
C TYR A 435 8.29 16.81 31.49
N LYS A 436 9.41 17.29 32.07
CA LYS A 436 10.02 18.56 31.66
C LYS A 436 10.42 18.53 30.18
N ALA A 437 11.15 17.49 29.76
CA ALA A 437 11.53 17.30 28.35
C ALA A 437 10.30 17.22 27.42
N ALA A 438 9.23 16.54 27.87
CA ALA A 438 7.99 16.44 27.10
C ALA A 438 7.31 17.81 26.90
N MET A 439 7.21 18.60 27.97
CA MET A 439 6.60 19.93 27.93
C MET A 439 7.40 20.90 27.06
N ASP A 440 8.73 20.89 27.20
CA ASP A 440 9.63 21.72 26.41
C ASP A 440 9.49 21.40 24.92
N ALA A 441 9.51 20.11 24.55
CA ALA A 441 9.35 19.66 23.16
C ALA A 441 7.94 19.91 22.60
N ALA A 442 6.92 19.87 23.45
CA ALA A 442 5.54 20.18 23.12
C ALA A 442 5.22 21.69 23.11
N TYR A 443 6.12 22.53 23.62
CA TYR A 443 5.90 23.96 23.84
C TYR A 443 4.65 24.22 24.68
N HIS A 444 4.54 23.53 25.81
CA HIS A 444 3.40 23.67 26.73
C HIS A 444 3.29 25.14 27.19
N PRO A 445 2.10 25.77 27.15
CA PRO A 445 1.95 27.20 27.46
C PRO A 445 2.17 27.55 28.93
N LYS A 446 2.06 26.55 29.81
CA LYS A 446 2.09 26.64 31.28
C LYS A 446 2.88 25.47 31.90
N PRO A 447 4.20 25.36 31.64
CA PRO A 447 4.96 24.16 31.96
C PRO A 447 5.14 23.96 33.47
N GLU A 448 5.28 25.02 34.26
CA GLU A 448 5.42 24.92 35.71
C GLU A 448 4.13 24.39 36.36
N GLU A 449 2.97 24.95 35.99
CA GLU A 449 1.68 24.55 36.55
C GLU A 449 1.28 23.13 36.08
N TYR A 450 1.64 22.74 34.86
CA TYR A 450 1.42 21.38 34.38
C TYR A 450 2.30 20.38 35.14
N MET A 451 3.54 20.72 35.48
CA MET A 451 4.38 19.86 36.31
C MET A 451 3.73 19.59 37.66
N GLU A 452 3.26 20.65 38.33
CA GLU A 452 2.56 20.51 39.61
C GLU A 452 1.33 19.62 39.50
N PHE A 453 0.52 19.83 38.45
CA PHE A 453 -0.65 19.01 38.16
C PHE A 453 -0.30 17.52 37.97
N VAL A 454 0.72 17.22 37.17
CA VAL A 454 1.16 15.86 36.89
C VAL A 454 1.67 15.17 38.16
N MET A 455 2.44 15.86 38.99
CA MET A 455 3.09 15.26 40.16
C MET A 455 2.13 15.11 41.35
N GLN A 456 1.23 16.06 41.56
CA GLN A 456 0.38 16.07 42.76
C GLN A 456 -1.04 15.57 42.50
N THR A 457 -1.63 15.91 41.35
CA THR A 457 -3.07 15.70 41.10
C THR A 457 -3.34 14.44 40.27
N LEU A 458 -2.55 14.19 39.23
CA LEU A 458 -2.78 13.01 38.37
C LEU A 458 -2.68 11.65 39.06
N PRO A 459 -1.81 11.42 40.06
CA PRO A 459 -1.82 10.17 40.82
C PRO A 459 -3.15 9.93 41.53
N VAL A 460 -3.74 10.97 42.12
CA VAL A 460 -5.03 10.91 42.82
C VAL A 460 -6.17 10.63 41.84
N VAL A 461 -6.20 11.34 40.70
CA VAL A 461 -7.17 11.10 39.62
C VAL A 461 -7.04 9.66 39.11
N ARG A 462 -5.82 9.15 38.98
CA ARG A 462 -5.59 7.78 38.54
C ARG A 462 -6.11 6.74 39.52
N SER A 463 -5.92 6.92 40.82
CA SER A 463 -6.53 6.03 41.81
C SER A 463 -8.06 6.07 41.75
N ALA A 464 -8.67 7.24 41.55
CA ALA A 464 -10.13 7.39 41.54
C ALA A 464 -10.83 6.84 40.28
N VAL A 465 -10.11 6.70 39.16
CA VAL A 465 -10.64 6.24 37.86
C VAL A 465 -10.30 4.76 37.59
N SER A 466 -9.50 4.12 38.45
CA SER A 466 -9.08 2.72 38.30
C SER A 466 -9.97 1.71 39.06
N ASP A 467 -11.07 2.17 39.66
CA ASP A 467 -12.11 1.34 40.29
C ASP A 467 -13.31 1.09 39.36
#